data_AF-A0AA35S815-F1
#
_entry.id   AF-A0AA35S815-F1
#
_cell.length_a   1.000
_cell.length_b   1.000
_cell.length_c   1.000
_cell.angle_alpha   90.00
_cell.angle_beta   90.00
_cell.angle_gamma   90.00
#
_symmetry.space_group_name_H-M   'P 1'
#
loop_
_entity.id
_entity.type
_entity.pdbx_description
1 polymer ?
#
loop_
_entity_poly.entity_id
_entity_poly.type
_entity_poly.pdbx_seq_one_letter_code
_entity_poly.pdbx_strand_id
1 'polypeptide(L)'
;MTSSTNNWMLIKIIKLFGALTPLEPRLSKKLMEPLISLIHSTTAMSLLYECISTVIAGVPNHTASIQLCVSKLRLYIEDADQNLKYLGLLSLSDSRQWLAQACLASRSQ
;
A
#
# COMPACT_ATOMS: atom_id res chain seq x y z
N MET A 1 3.46 -25.20 15.49
CA MET A 1 4.34 -24.93 14.34
C MET A 1 4.46 -23.42 14.24
N THR A 2 5.70 -22.93 14.43
CA THR A 2 6.18 -21.53 14.53
C THR A 2 5.18 -20.42 14.17
N SER A 3 4.64 -19.75 15.20
CA SER A 3 3.87 -18.50 15.12
C SER A 3 4.74 -17.27 14.82
N SER A 4 5.72 -17.40 13.94
CA SER A 4 6.47 -16.27 13.39
C SER A 4 5.96 -16.06 11.97
N THR A 5 5.02 -15.13 11.82
CA THR A 5 4.57 -14.65 10.51
C THR A 5 5.81 -14.23 9.72
N ASN A 6 6.17 -15.00 8.67
CA ASN A 6 7.39 -14.74 7.90
C ASN A 6 7.16 -13.52 7.00
N ASN A 7 7.46 -12.34 7.55
CA ASN A 7 7.28 -11.06 6.87
C ASN A 7 7.97 -11.02 5.50
N TRP A 8 9.12 -11.68 5.34
CA TRP A 8 9.83 -11.77 4.05
C TRP A 8 9.02 -12.53 3.00
N MET A 9 8.40 -13.65 3.38
CA MET A 9 7.50 -14.39 2.49
C MET A 9 6.24 -13.57 2.17
N LEU A 10 5.64 -12.93 3.18
CA LEU A 10 4.46 -12.09 2.97
C LEU A 10 4.73 -10.94 1.99
N ILE A 11 5.85 -10.24 2.15
CA ILE A 11 6.26 -9.17 1.22
C ILE A 11 6.30 -9.70 -0.22
N LYS A 12 6.89 -10.88 -0.45
CA LYS A 12 6.94 -11.48 -1.80
C LYS A 12 5.56 -11.80 -2.35
N ILE A 13 4.69 -12.37 -1.52
CA ILE A 13 3.31 -12.72 -1.90
C ILE A 13 2.53 -11.46 -2.25
N ILE A 14 2.66 -10.41 -1.43
CA ILE A 14 2.00 -9.12 -1.66
C ILE A 14 2.50 -8.48 -2.96
N LYS A 15 3.82 -8.45 -3.21
CA LYS A 15 4.38 -7.98 -4.48
C LYS A 15 3.83 -8.72 -5.68
N LEU A 16 3.80 -10.05 -5.60
CA LEU A 16 3.28 -10.91 -6.66
C LEU A 16 1.81 -10.58 -6.95
N PHE A 17 0.98 -10.52 -5.91
CA PHE A 17 -0.43 -10.22 -6.06
C PHE A 17 -0.69 -8.78 -6.53
N GLY A 18 0.10 -7.81 -6.05
CA GLY A 18 0.08 -6.43 -6.56
C GLY A 18 0.32 -6.38 -8.07
N ALA A 19 1.33 -7.11 -8.57
CA ALA A 19 1.61 -7.20 -10.00
C ALA A 19 0.50 -7.91 -10.81
N LEU A 20 -0.25 -8.84 -10.20
CA LEU A 20 -1.38 -9.52 -10.85
C LEU A 20 -2.69 -8.71 -10.80
N THR A 21 -2.78 -7.71 -9.94
CA THR A 21 -4.00 -6.92 -9.72
C THR A 21 -4.53 -6.22 -10.99
N PRO A 22 -3.68 -5.65 -11.88
CA PRO A 22 -4.12 -5.10 -13.16
C PRO A 22 -4.65 -6.15 -14.15
N LEU A 23 -4.23 -7.41 -14.03
CA LEU A 23 -4.63 -8.50 -14.93
C LEU A 23 -5.96 -9.13 -14.51
N GLU A 24 -6.20 -9.24 -13.20
CA GLU A 24 -7.40 -9.86 -12.64
C GLU A 24 -8.07 -8.90 -11.63
N PRO A 25 -8.96 -7.99 -12.08
CA PRO A 25 -9.57 -6.97 -11.21
C PRO A 25 -10.35 -7.54 -10.01
N ARG A 26 -10.83 -8.79 -10.09
CA ARG A 26 -11.50 -9.48 -9.00
C ARG A 26 -10.56 -9.74 -7.81
N LEU A 27 -9.27 -9.93 -8.08
CA LEU A 27 -8.25 -10.14 -7.07
C LEU A 27 -8.07 -8.89 -6.20
N SER A 28 -8.09 -7.69 -6.79
CA SER A 28 -8.00 -6.41 -6.07
C SER A 28 -8.99 -6.32 -4.90
N LYS A 29 -10.24 -6.75 -5.13
CA LYS A 29 -11.33 -6.70 -4.15
C LYS A 29 -11.09 -7.68 -3.00
N LYS A 30 -10.56 -8.87 -3.31
CA LYS A 30 -10.26 -9.91 -2.31
C LYS A 30 -9.02 -9.61 -1.47
N LEU A 31 -8.05 -8.90 -2.04
CA LEU A 31 -6.82 -8.52 -1.33
C LEU A 31 -7.02 -7.39 -0.34
N MET A 32 -8.05 -6.56 -0.53
CA MET A 32 -8.26 -5.35 0.28
C MET A 32 -8.35 -5.65 1.78
N GLU A 33 -9.24 -6.55 2.18
CA GLU A 33 -9.46 -6.89 3.59
C GLU A 33 -8.19 -7.46 4.26
N PRO A 34 -7.49 -8.47 3.68
CA PRO A 34 -6.21 -8.94 4.18
C PRO A 34 -5.14 -7.85 4.32
N LEU A 35 -5.03 -6.95 3.33
CA LEU A 35 -4.04 -5.88 3.35
C LEU A 35 -4.34 -4.85 4.45
N ILE A 36 -5.60 -4.43 4.60
CA ILE A 36 -6.02 -3.51 5.68
C ILE A 36 -5.72 -4.13 7.05
N SER A 37 -6.04 -5.42 7.23
CA SER A 37 -5.75 -6.14 8.47
C SER A 37 -4.24 -6.13 8.80
N LEU A 38 -3.39 -6.37 7.80
CA LEU A 38 -1.93 -6.28 7.96
C LEU A 38 -1.46 -4.85 8.28
N ILE A 39 -2.01 -3.82 7.63
CA ILE A 39 -1.68 -2.41 7.88
C ILE A 39 -2.00 -1.99 9.31
N HIS A 40 -3.06 -2.55 9.90
CA HIS A 40 -3.42 -2.27 11.30
C HIS A 40 -2.54 -3.03 12.30
N SER A 41 -2.21 -4.29 12.01
CA SER A 41 -1.63 -5.21 12.99
C SER A 41 -0.10 -5.29 12.96
N THR A 42 0.54 -4.99 11.83
CA THR A 42 1.99 -5.19 11.70
C THR A 42 2.79 -4.05 12.32
N THR A 43 3.87 -4.42 13.00
CA THR A 43 4.92 -3.50 13.49
C THR A 43 6.15 -3.50 12.60
N ALA A 44 6.22 -4.40 11.61
CA ALA A 44 7.34 -4.49 10.69
C ALA A 44 7.21 -3.45 9.58
N MET A 45 8.08 -2.42 9.60
CA MET A 45 8.04 -1.32 8.63
C MET A 45 8.12 -1.82 7.18
N SER A 46 9.04 -2.72 6.84
CA SER A 46 9.14 -3.24 5.47
C SER A 46 7.85 -3.90 4.95
N LEU A 47 7.13 -4.63 5.82
CA LEU A 47 5.84 -5.23 5.45
C LEU A 47 4.73 -4.19 5.37
N LEU A 48 4.68 -3.25 6.32
CA LEU A 48 3.72 -2.14 6.32
C LEU A 48 3.84 -1.31 5.03
N TYR A 49 5.07 -0.96 4.64
CA TYR A 49 5.36 -0.23 3.41
C TYR A 49 4.83 -0.97 2.19
N GLU A 50 5.08 -2.28 2.10
CA GLU A 50 4.64 -3.08 0.97
C GLU A 50 3.12 -3.14 0.85
N CYS A 51 2.41 -3.29 1.98
CA CYS A 51 0.95 -3.24 2.00
C CYS A 51 0.43 -1.88 1.52
N ILE A 52 1.00 -0.78 2.02
CA ILE A 52 0.63 0.59 1.63
C ILE A 52 0.83 0.79 0.13
N SER A 53 2.01 0.45 -0.38
CA SER A 53 2.35 0.58 -1.80
C SER A 53 1.37 -0.21 -2.68
N THR A 54 1.04 -1.44 -2.28
CA THR A 54 0.10 -2.30 -3.01
C THR A 54 -1.33 -1.75 -3.00
N VAL A 55 -1.81 -1.22 -1.87
CA VAL A 55 -3.15 -0.60 -1.80
C VAL A 55 -3.22 0.64 -2.68
N ILE A 56 -2.21 1.50 -2.64
CA ILE A 56 -2.14 2.72 -3.44
C ILE A 56 -2.12 2.40 -4.95
N ALA A 57 -1.32 1.41 -5.37
CA ALA A 57 -1.20 1.04 -6.78
C ALA A 57 -2.40 0.22 -7.30
N GLY A 58 -2.94 -0.67 -6.48
CA GLY A 58 -3.92 -1.68 -6.92
C GLY A 58 -5.38 -1.27 -6.79
N VAL A 59 -5.73 -0.28 -5.95
CA VAL A 59 -7.13 0.02 -5.63
C VAL A 59 -7.42 1.53 -5.45
N PRO A 60 -7.36 2.32 -6.54
CA PRO A 60 -7.51 3.78 -6.48
C PRO A 60 -8.90 4.28 -6.03
N ASN A 61 -9.93 3.43 -6.10
CA ASN A 61 -11.32 3.81 -5.84
C ASN A 61 -11.79 3.59 -4.39
N HIS A 62 -10.90 3.19 -3.47
CA HIS A 62 -11.25 2.99 -2.06
C HIS A 62 -10.70 4.09 -1.16
N THR A 63 -11.39 5.23 -1.14
CA THR A 63 -10.97 6.45 -0.44
C THR A 63 -10.61 6.21 1.02
N ALA A 64 -11.38 5.40 1.75
CA ALA A 64 -11.10 5.12 3.16
C ALA A 64 -9.76 4.39 3.39
N SER A 65 -9.41 3.43 2.51
CA SER A 65 -8.12 2.72 2.61
C SER A 65 -6.96 3.61 2.23
N ILE A 66 -7.16 4.50 1.25
CA ILE A 66 -6.15 5.47 0.85
C ILE A 66 -5.88 6.45 2.01
N GLN A 67 -6.92 6.96 2.67
CA GLN A 67 -6.76 7.82 3.85
C GLN A 67 -6.02 7.10 4.98
N LEU A 68 -6.34 5.83 5.23
CA LEU A 68 -5.59 5.00 6.18
C LEU A 68 -4.11 4.88 5.79
N CYS A 69 -3.81 4.57 4.53
CA CYS A 69 -2.44 4.45 4.02
C CYS A 69 -1.67 5.77 4.17
N VAL A 70 -2.27 6.90 3.82
CA VAL A 70 -1.67 8.24 3.99
C VAL A 70 -1.43 8.54 5.47
N SER A 71 -2.35 8.19 6.36
CA SER A 71 -2.14 8.36 7.81
C SER A 71 -0.96 7.54 8.31
N LYS A 72 -0.78 6.31 7.81
CA LYS A 72 0.34 5.42 8.17
C LYS A 72 1.67 5.86 7.54
N LEU A 73 1.65 6.50 6.37
CA LEU A 73 2.84 7.08 5.75
C LEU A 73 3.47 8.19 6.59
N ARG A 74 2.70 8.90 7.43
CA ARG A 74 3.26 9.88 8.38
C ARG A 74 4.31 9.25 9.30
N LEU A 75 4.10 8.00 9.71
CA LEU A 75 5.06 7.25 10.54
C LEU A 75 6.44 7.15 9.87
N TYR A 76 6.48 7.06 8.54
CA TYR A 76 7.74 7.01 7.78
C TYR A 76 8.37 8.40 7.67
N ILE A 77 7.57 9.41 7.35
CA ILE A 77 8.05 10.77 7.10
C ILE A 77 8.61 11.40 8.38
N GLU A 78 8.00 11.11 9.52
CA GLU A 78 8.40 11.60 10.83
C GLU A 78 9.48 10.72 11.50
N ASP A 79 9.88 9.61 10.87
CA ASP A 79 10.89 8.71 11.43
C ASP A 79 12.29 9.35 11.49
N ALA A 80 13.08 8.93 12.47
CA ALA A 80 14.47 9.35 12.63
C ALA A 80 15.39 8.67 11.60
N ASP A 81 15.07 7.44 11.20
CA ASP A 81 15.80 6.69 10.18
C ASP A 81 15.59 7.32 8.80
N GLN A 82 16.69 7.69 8.16
CA GLN A 82 16.66 8.39 6.88
C GLN A 82 16.14 7.51 5.73
N ASN A 83 16.32 6.19 5.80
CA ASN A 83 15.80 5.27 4.79
C ASN A 83 14.28 5.17 4.88
N LEU A 84 13.72 5.10 6.09
CA LEU A 84 12.28 5.10 6.31
C LEU A 84 11.66 6.41 5.84
N LYS A 85 12.29 7.54 6.17
CA LYS A 85 11.88 8.86 5.67
C LYS A 85 11.89 8.94 4.15
N TYR A 86 12.98 8.47 3.53
CA TYR A 86 13.09 8.40 2.07
C TYR A 86 11.96 7.56 1.45
N LEU A 87 11.67 6.38 2.00
CA LEU A 87 10.58 5.52 1.54
C LEU A 87 9.21 6.22 1.64
N GLY A 88 8.94 6.89 2.76
CA GLY A 88 7.71 7.67 2.94
C GLY A 88 7.53 8.74 1.88
N LEU A 89 8.60 9.50 1.60
CA LEU A 89 8.61 10.54 0.56
C LEU A 89 8.52 9.96 -0.86
N LEU A 90 9.18 8.82 -1.12
CA LEU A 90 9.12 8.11 -2.40
C LEU A 90 7.69 7.68 -2.72
N SER A 91 7.00 7.06 -1.75
CA SER A 91 5.59 6.66 -1.90
C SER A 91 4.66 7.83 -2.21
N LEU A 92 4.88 8.99 -1.59
CA LEU A 92 4.14 10.22 -1.92
C LEU A 92 4.44 10.69 -3.35
N SER A 93 5.68 10.54 -3.82
CA SER A 93 6.08 10.96 -5.17
C SER A 93 5.57 10.02 -6.28
N ASP A 94 5.47 8.71 -6.00
CA ASP A 94 4.96 7.68 -6.91
C ASP A 94 3.43 7.74 -7.03
N SER A 95 2.76 8.36 -6.06
CA SER A 95 1.33 8.70 -6.10
C SER A 95 0.96 9.66 -7.26
N ARG A 96 1.91 10.09 -8.10
CA ARG A 96 1.64 10.81 -9.36
C ARG A 96 0.76 10.04 -10.34
N GLN A 97 0.82 8.71 -10.36
CA GLN A 97 -0.14 7.92 -11.16
C GLN A 97 -1.58 8.06 -10.63
N TRP A 98 -1.75 8.20 -9.31
CA TRP A 98 -3.05 8.45 -8.69
C TRP A 98 -3.59 9.85 -9.00
N LEU A 99 -2.77 10.91 -8.90
CA LEU A 99 -3.21 12.27 -9.27
C LEU A 99 -3.61 12.36 -10.74
N ALA A 100 -2.89 11.68 -11.64
CA ALA A 100 -3.25 11.65 -13.05
C ALA A 100 -4.61 10.96 -13.27
N GLN A 101 -4.86 9.81 -12.63
CA GLN A 101 -6.15 9.10 -12.74
C GLN A 101 -7.31 9.83 -12.05
N ALA A 102 -7.07 10.42 -10.87
CA ALA A 102 -8.06 11.22 -10.14
C ALA A 102 -8.41 12.52 -10.90
N CYS A 103 -7.43 13.20 -11.50
CA CYS A 103 -7.68 14.35 -12.39
C CYS A 103 -8.43 13.97 -13.67
N LEU A 104 -8.21 12.77 -14.20
CA LEU A 104 -8.97 12.28 -15.36
C LEU A 104 -10.42 11.94 -14.96
N ALA A 105 -10.62 11.33 -13.78
CA ALA A 105 -11.94 11.00 -13.27
C ALA A 105 -12.79 12.23 -12.89
N SER A 106 -12.17 13.33 -12.46
CA SER A 106 -12.88 14.60 -12.17
C SER A 106 -13.20 15.45 -13.40
N ARG A 107 -12.71 15.08 -14.59
CA ARG A 107 -13.05 15.74 -15.87
C ARG A 107 -14.21 15.08 -16.61
N SER A 108 -14.61 13.88 -16.20
CA SER A 108 -15.74 13.13 -16.77
C SER A 108 -17.07 13.38 -16.04
N GLN A 109 -17.13 14.40 -15.19
CA GLN A 109 -18.31 14.79 -14.42
C GLN A 109 -18.65 16.25 -14.64
#